data_AF-A0A951G686-F1
#
_entry.id   AF-A0A951G686-F1
#
_cell.length_a   1.000
_cell.length_b   1.000
_cell.length_c   1.000
_cell.angle_alpha   90.00
_cell.angle_beta   90.00
_cell.angle_gamma   90.00
#
_symmetry.space_group_name_H-M   'P 1'
#
loop_
_entity.id
_entity.type
_entity.pdbx_description
1 polymer ?
#
loop_
_entity_poly.entity_id
_entity_poly.type
_entity_poly.pdbx_seq_one_letter_code
_entity_poly.pdbx_strand_id
1 'polypeptide(L)'
;MPWYPDLFSASVLERIRSQAADARAAAPVPYFDGITSGETDALIGSFTAEPELHHPVRGRVRGRRAFERFVTDINAWLTARHAEFSPVERILTPRRTIEETIMTLDAERGRVEVPVVVAADRNDDGRIIELRIYWSMWPITGEHHHRAPLLEPEPDLRAPDVVGDYQRALAAGDAEAIVATFEPDAYVREPAGSAYVHRGHDELFALYQRFFSNGGGVLLEHCALTDDDRVCALEYNVLRWGRAELSPEAGLAVYVRGSSGKLASARIYDDLEPPLGR
;
A
#
# COMPACT_ATOMS: atom_id res chain seq x y z
N MET A 1 -50.52 19.00 -20.94
CA MET A 1 -49.29 18.37 -20.41
C MET A 1 -48.62 17.64 -21.57
N PRO A 2 -47.52 18.14 -22.16
CA PRO A 2 -46.80 17.36 -23.16
C PRO A 2 -45.90 16.35 -22.45
N TRP A 3 -46.11 15.07 -22.77
CA TRP A 3 -45.27 13.94 -22.36
C TRP A 3 -44.15 13.81 -23.40
N TYR A 4 -42.88 13.92 -22.99
CA TYR A 4 -41.71 13.75 -23.88
C TYR A 4 -41.33 12.26 -23.94
N PRO A 5 -41.52 11.53 -25.07
CA PRO A 5 -41.21 10.10 -25.14
C PRO A 5 -39.74 9.80 -25.49
N ASP A 6 -38.94 10.81 -25.84
CA ASP A 6 -37.63 10.60 -26.48
C ASP A 6 -36.46 10.27 -25.54
N LEU A 7 -36.69 10.17 -24.23
CA LEU A 7 -35.63 9.83 -23.25
C LEU A 7 -35.29 8.33 -23.20
N PHE A 8 -36.04 7.48 -23.92
CA PHE A 8 -35.85 6.03 -23.95
C PHE A 8 -35.75 5.46 -25.37
N SER A 9 -35.23 6.22 -26.33
CA SER A 9 -34.90 5.66 -27.63
C SER A 9 -33.74 4.68 -27.51
N ALA A 10 -33.71 3.65 -28.37
CA ALA A 10 -32.68 2.62 -28.35
C ALA A 10 -31.26 3.21 -28.44
N SER A 11 -31.09 4.30 -29.19
CA SER A 11 -29.83 5.01 -29.35
C SER A 11 -29.41 5.83 -28.12
N VAL A 12 -30.35 6.36 -27.33
CA VAL A 12 -30.06 7.00 -26.03
C VAL A 12 -29.68 5.95 -24.99
N LEU A 13 -30.39 4.81 -24.95
CA LEU A 13 -30.05 3.69 -24.08
C LEU A 13 -28.71 3.04 -24.45
N GLU A 14 -28.39 2.94 -25.73
CA GLU A 14 -27.11 2.44 -26.23
C GLU A 14 -25.96 3.40 -25.92
N ARG A 15 -26.20 4.72 -25.98
CA ARG A 15 -25.24 5.74 -25.54
C ARG A 15 -25.04 5.73 -24.02
N ILE A 16 -26.10 5.55 -23.23
CA ILE A 16 -25.98 5.41 -21.77
C ILE A 16 -25.24 4.11 -21.42
N ARG A 17 -25.49 3.01 -22.14
CA ARG A 17 -24.76 1.74 -21.97
C ARG A 17 -23.30 1.84 -22.43
N SER A 18 -23.02 2.53 -23.53
CA SER A 18 -21.65 2.78 -23.98
C SER A 18 -20.93 3.68 -22.98
N GLN A 19 -21.55 4.77 -22.53
CA GLN A 19 -20.99 5.65 -21.50
C GLN A 19 -20.81 4.93 -20.15
N ALA A 20 -21.70 4.02 -19.78
CA ALA A 20 -21.56 3.20 -18.58
C ALA A 20 -20.50 2.10 -18.75
N ALA A 21 -20.32 1.55 -19.95
CA ALA A 21 -19.26 0.61 -20.29
C ALA A 21 -17.90 1.30 -20.36
N ASP A 22 -17.83 2.50 -20.95
CA ASP A 22 -16.67 3.39 -20.98
C ASP A 22 -16.34 3.87 -19.56
N ALA A 23 -17.33 4.19 -18.73
CA ALA A 23 -17.15 4.52 -17.32
C ALA A 23 -16.72 3.32 -16.47
N ARG A 24 -17.18 2.10 -16.79
CA ARG A 24 -16.68 0.86 -16.17
C ARG A 24 -15.28 0.50 -16.64
N ALA A 25 -14.95 0.76 -17.90
CA ALA A 25 -13.61 0.62 -18.46
C ALA A 25 -12.66 1.72 -17.94
N ALA A 26 -13.20 2.88 -17.55
CA ALA A 26 -12.47 4.00 -16.96
C ALA A 26 -12.36 3.91 -15.42
N ALA A 27 -13.18 3.09 -14.76
CA ALA A 27 -13.02 2.81 -13.34
C ALA A 27 -11.80 1.89 -13.18
N PRO A 28 -10.72 2.32 -12.49
CA PRO A 28 -9.56 1.47 -12.33
C PRO A 28 -9.97 0.21 -11.56
N VAL A 29 -9.88 -0.93 -12.24
CA VAL A 29 -10.04 -2.26 -11.64
C VAL A 29 -8.96 -2.39 -10.56
N PRO A 30 -9.33 -2.77 -9.32
CA PRO A 30 -8.36 -3.10 -8.29
C PRO A 30 -7.32 -4.09 -8.81
N TYR A 31 -6.05 -3.90 -8.46
CA TYR A 31 -4.94 -4.63 -9.09
C TYR A 31 -5.12 -6.15 -8.94
N PHE A 32 -5.48 -6.61 -7.74
CA PHE A 32 -5.63 -8.05 -7.48
C PHE A 32 -6.90 -8.65 -8.08
N ASP A 33 -7.96 -7.86 -8.27
CA ASP A 33 -9.14 -8.29 -9.03
C ASP A 33 -8.76 -8.56 -10.50
N GLY A 34 -7.96 -7.69 -11.11
CA GLY A 34 -7.48 -7.87 -12.48
C GLY A 34 -6.50 -9.04 -12.65
N ILE A 35 -5.67 -9.30 -11.63
CA ILE A 35 -4.75 -10.45 -11.62
C ILE A 35 -5.55 -11.75 -11.53
N THR A 36 -6.43 -11.87 -10.53
CA THR A 36 -7.18 -13.10 -10.24
C THR A 36 -8.23 -13.45 -11.30
N SER A 37 -8.82 -12.46 -11.96
CA SER A 37 -9.77 -12.67 -13.07
C SER A 37 -9.10 -13.18 -14.36
N GLY A 38 -7.77 -13.13 -14.44
CA GLY A 38 -7.03 -13.49 -15.65
C GLY A 38 -7.15 -12.47 -16.78
N GLU A 39 -7.68 -11.27 -16.50
CA GLU A 39 -7.88 -10.19 -17.47
C GLU A 39 -6.58 -9.45 -17.80
N THR A 40 -5.54 -10.20 -18.18
CA THR A 40 -4.18 -9.70 -18.48
C THR A 40 -4.19 -8.56 -19.50
N ASP A 41 -4.99 -8.67 -20.57
CA ASP A 41 -5.08 -7.61 -21.58
C ASP A 41 -5.75 -6.33 -21.05
N ALA A 42 -6.70 -6.45 -20.13
CA ALA A 42 -7.32 -5.30 -19.48
C ALA A 42 -6.33 -4.61 -18.52
N LEU A 43 -5.58 -5.40 -17.74
CA LEU A 43 -4.49 -4.89 -16.92
C LEU A 43 -3.46 -4.16 -17.76
N ILE A 44 -3.01 -4.73 -18.88
CA ILE A 44 -2.08 -4.05 -19.79
C ILE A 44 -2.72 -2.79 -20.38
N GLY A 45 -4.00 -2.85 -20.74
CA GLY A 45 -4.78 -1.71 -21.22
C GLY A 45 -4.96 -0.58 -20.20
N SER A 46 -4.75 -0.83 -18.92
CA SER A 46 -4.79 0.21 -17.88
C SER A 46 -3.56 1.11 -17.86
N PHE A 47 -2.42 0.66 -18.42
CA PHE A 47 -1.19 1.44 -18.45
C PHE A 47 -1.19 2.48 -19.57
N THR A 48 -0.60 3.65 -19.31
CA THR A 48 -0.44 4.72 -20.31
C THR A 48 0.51 4.30 -21.45
N ALA A 49 1.47 3.42 -21.16
CA ALA A 49 2.50 2.95 -22.06
C ALA A 49 2.77 1.46 -21.80
N GLU A 50 4.00 0.99 -22.09
CA GLU A 50 4.41 -0.35 -21.69
C GLU A 50 4.28 -0.53 -20.16
N PRO A 51 3.74 -1.67 -19.68
CA PRO A 51 3.59 -1.91 -18.25
C PRO A 51 4.92 -1.84 -17.50
N GLU A 52 4.91 -1.17 -16.35
CA GLU A 52 6.01 -1.12 -15.42
C GLU A 52 5.52 -1.40 -13.99
N LEU A 53 6.13 -2.39 -13.34
CA LEU A 53 5.75 -2.92 -12.04
C LEU A 53 7.00 -3.21 -11.20
N HIS A 54 7.00 -2.83 -9.93
CA HIS A 54 7.97 -3.27 -8.94
C HIS A 54 7.31 -4.24 -7.96
N HIS A 55 7.79 -5.49 -7.96
CA HIS A 55 7.24 -6.57 -7.15
C HIS A 55 8.25 -7.01 -6.08
N PRO A 56 7.82 -7.21 -4.81
CA PRO A 56 8.72 -7.54 -3.69
C PRO A 56 9.69 -8.69 -3.95
N VAL A 57 9.23 -9.74 -4.64
CA VAL A 57 10.04 -10.95 -4.92
C VAL A 57 10.66 -10.96 -6.32
N ARG A 58 10.03 -10.29 -7.30
CA ARG A 58 10.42 -10.40 -8.72
C ARG A 58 11.23 -9.20 -9.19
N GLY A 59 11.36 -8.18 -8.35
CA GLY A 59 11.99 -6.91 -8.70
C GLY A 59 11.18 -6.17 -9.75
N ARG A 60 11.89 -5.44 -10.62
CA ARG A 60 11.31 -4.63 -11.68
C ARG A 60 10.90 -5.49 -12.88
N VAL A 61 9.62 -5.41 -13.25
CA VAL A 61 9.02 -6.02 -14.45
C VAL A 61 8.62 -4.90 -15.40
N ARG A 62 9.17 -4.90 -16.62
CA ARG A 62 8.92 -3.85 -17.61
C ARG A 62 8.67 -4.43 -19.00
N GLY A 63 7.68 -3.88 -19.69
CA GLY A 63 7.33 -4.26 -21.05
C GLY A 63 6.26 -5.35 -21.10
N ARG A 64 5.42 -5.31 -22.13
CA ARG A 64 4.26 -6.21 -22.31
C ARG A 64 4.61 -7.68 -22.12
N ARG A 65 5.64 -8.19 -22.82
CA ARG A 65 6.01 -9.62 -22.76
C ARG A 65 6.48 -10.05 -21.37
N ALA A 66 7.20 -9.18 -20.64
CA ALA A 66 7.65 -9.50 -19.29
C ALA A 66 6.46 -9.51 -18.32
N PHE A 67 5.56 -8.54 -18.49
CA PHE A 67 4.33 -8.44 -17.71
C PHE A 67 3.41 -9.65 -17.94
N GLU A 68 3.18 -10.08 -19.18
CA GLU A 68 2.36 -11.27 -19.49
C GLU A 68 2.89 -12.55 -18.82
N ARG A 69 4.22 -12.75 -18.86
CA ARG A 69 4.86 -13.88 -18.14
C ARG A 69 4.70 -13.73 -16.63
N PHE A 70 4.95 -12.53 -16.11
CA PHE A 70 4.77 -12.25 -14.68
C PHE A 70 3.34 -12.55 -14.21
N VAL A 71 2.31 -12.09 -14.94
CA VAL A 71 0.90 -12.35 -14.60
C VAL A 71 0.59 -13.84 -14.64
N THR A 72 1.10 -14.55 -15.64
CA THR A 72 0.93 -16.01 -15.73
C THR A 72 1.57 -16.73 -14.55
N ASP A 73 2.82 -16.38 -14.21
CA ASP A 73 3.58 -17.01 -13.13
C ASP A 73 2.96 -16.70 -11.75
N ILE A 74 2.55 -15.45 -11.51
CA ILE A 74 1.96 -15.05 -10.23
C ILE A 74 0.57 -15.67 -10.06
N ASN A 75 -0.24 -15.77 -11.12
CA ASN A 75 -1.54 -16.45 -11.05
C ASN A 75 -1.41 -17.93 -10.75
N ALA A 76 -0.45 -18.61 -11.39
CA ALA A 76 -0.15 -20.00 -11.06
C ALA A 76 0.30 -20.14 -9.60
N TRP A 77 1.16 -19.24 -9.11
CA TRP A 77 1.64 -19.23 -7.73
C TRP A 77 0.52 -18.98 -6.70
N LEU A 78 -0.36 -18.02 -6.97
CA LEU A 78 -1.53 -17.67 -6.13
C LEU A 78 -2.54 -18.81 -6.10
N THR A 79 -2.85 -19.39 -7.27
CA THR A 79 -3.78 -20.52 -7.39
C THR A 79 -3.27 -21.74 -6.62
N ALA A 80 -1.99 -22.08 -6.77
CA ALA A 80 -1.38 -23.20 -6.08
C ALA A 80 -1.36 -23.05 -4.54
N ARG A 81 -1.53 -21.83 -4.04
CA ARG A 81 -1.54 -21.49 -2.60
C ARG A 81 -2.92 -21.11 -2.08
N HIS A 82 -3.98 -21.32 -2.87
CA HIS A 82 -5.36 -20.97 -2.50
C HIS A 82 -5.47 -19.53 -1.98
N ALA A 83 -4.80 -18.59 -2.67
CA ALA A 83 -4.75 -17.21 -2.25
C ALA A 83 -6.14 -16.57 -2.35
N GLU A 84 -6.56 -15.92 -1.27
CA GLU A 84 -7.78 -15.13 -1.16
C GLU A 84 -7.41 -13.69 -0.83
N PHE A 85 -8.15 -12.73 -1.39
CA PHE A 85 -7.90 -11.31 -1.22
C PHE A 85 -9.10 -10.65 -0.57
N SER A 86 -8.86 -9.90 0.51
CA SER A 86 -9.89 -9.11 1.19
C SER A 86 -9.51 -7.63 1.16
N PRO A 87 -10.31 -6.75 0.52
CA PRO A 87 -10.00 -5.32 0.48
C PRO A 87 -10.05 -4.72 1.88
N VAL A 88 -9.13 -3.78 2.15
CA VAL A 88 -9.03 -3.06 3.43
C VAL A 88 -9.38 -1.60 3.25
N GLU A 89 -8.67 -0.92 2.34
CA GLU A 89 -8.76 0.52 2.17
C GLU A 89 -8.34 0.91 0.76
N ARG A 90 -8.88 2.01 0.25
CA ARG A 90 -8.48 2.55 -1.06
C ARG A 90 -8.45 4.07 -1.02
N ILE A 91 -7.31 4.63 -1.41
CA ILE A 91 -7.12 6.07 -1.59
C ILE A 91 -7.08 6.34 -3.08
N LEU A 92 -7.90 7.27 -3.56
CA LEU A 92 -7.95 7.65 -4.97
C LEU A 92 -7.79 9.16 -5.10
N THR A 93 -6.67 9.57 -5.68
CA THR A 93 -6.44 10.96 -6.09
C THR A 93 -6.36 11.02 -7.63
N PRO A 94 -6.39 12.21 -8.25
CA PRO A 94 -6.24 12.33 -9.69
C PRO A 94 -4.95 11.70 -10.23
N ARG A 95 -3.87 11.75 -9.42
CA ARG A 95 -2.52 11.35 -9.85
C ARG A 95 -2.07 10.03 -9.28
N ARG A 96 -2.72 9.49 -8.24
CA ARG A 96 -2.26 8.30 -7.53
C ARG A 96 -3.42 7.48 -6.97
N THR A 97 -3.26 6.16 -6.97
CA THR A 97 -4.14 5.22 -6.26
C THR A 97 -3.32 4.42 -5.26
N ILE A 98 -3.85 4.23 -4.06
CA ILE A 98 -3.34 3.29 -3.07
C ILE A 98 -4.43 2.27 -2.80
N GLU A 99 -4.09 0.99 -2.86
CA GLU A 99 -5.00 -0.13 -2.60
C GLU A 99 -4.40 -1.03 -1.53
N GLU A 100 -5.07 -1.14 -0.38
CA GLU A 100 -4.70 -2.05 0.69
C GLU A 100 -5.60 -3.28 0.68
N THR A 101 -4.98 -4.46 0.76
CA THR A 101 -5.64 -5.76 0.71
C THR A 101 -4.96 -6.71 1.68
N ILE A 102 -5.71 -7.60 2.32
CA ILE A 102 -5.14 -8.76 3.02
C ILE A 102 -5.17 -9.94 2.06
N MET A 103 -3.99 -10.50 1.78
CA MET A 103 -3.83 -11.74 1.03
C MET A 103 -3.69 -12.90 2.01
N THR A 104 -4.64 -13.81 2.01
CA THR A 104 -4.58 -15.05 2.81
C THR A 104 -4.18 -16.20 1.92
N LEU A 105 -3.12 -16.94 2.25
CA LEU A 105 -2.59 -18.01 1.41
C LEU A 105 -2.00 -19.17 2.21
N ASP A 106 -1.88 -20.32 1.59
CA ASP A 106 -1.19 -21.49 2.14
C ASP A 106 0.34 -21.32 2.01
N ALA A 107 1.03 -21.30 3.16
CA ALA A 107 2.49 -21.34 3.25
C ALA A 107 2.95 -22.66 3.88
N GLU A 108 4.26 -22.90 3.89
CA GLU A 108 4.84 -24.16 4.40
C GLU A 108 4.48 -24.43 5.87
N ARG A 109 4.32 -23.35 6.67
CA ARG A 109 4.00 -23.42 8.11
C ARG A 109 2.50 -23.34 8.40
N GLY A 110 1.67 -23.42 7.36
CA GLY A 110 0.22 -23.30 7.45
C GLY A 110 -0.31 -22.07 6.73
N ARG A 111 -1.61 -21.81 6.91
CA ARG A 111 -2.28 -20.67 6.28
C ARG A 111 -1.91 -19.38 6.99
N VAL A 112 -1.51 -18.37 6.22
CA VAL A 112 -1.02 -17.08 6.73
C VAL A 112 -1.75 -15.91 6.10
N GLU A 113 -1.82 -14.80 6.83
CA GLU A 113 -2.33 -13.52 6.35
C GLU A 113 -1.17 -12.58 6.05
N VAL A 114 -1.14 -12.04 4.84
CA VAL A 114 -0.10 -11.14 4.34
C VAL A 114 -0.76 -9.83 3.95
N PRO A 115 -0.53 -8.75 4.70
CA PRO A 115 -0.93 -7.44 4.24
C PRO A 115 -0.18 -7.03 2.98
N VAL A 116 -0.93 -6.56 2.00
CA VAL A 116 -0.41 -6.04 0.75
C VAL A 116 -0.91 -4.63 0.53
N VAL A 117 -0.03 -3.74 0.07
CA VAL A 117 -0.43 -2.45 -0.47
C VAL A 117 0.16 -2.27 -1.86
N VAL A 118 -0.67 -1.74 -2.76
CA VAL A 118 -0.29 -1.38 -4.13
C VAL A 118 -0.36 0.13 -4.27
N ALA A 119 0.73 0.75 -4.70
CA ALA A 119 0.79 2.14 -5.11
C ALA A 119 0.82 2.22 -6.64
N ALA A 120 -0.07 3.04 -7.21
CA ALA A 120 -0.17 3.27 -8.64
C ALA A 120 -0.07 4.76 -8.95
N ASP A 121 0.95 5.17 -9.70
CA ASP A 121 1.02 6.52 -10.25
C ASP A 121 0.22 6.60 -11.54
N ARG A 122 -0.47 7.71 -11.77
CA ARG A 122 -1.44 7.89 -12.85
C ARG A 122 -1.19 9.17 -13.62
N ASN A 123 -1.44 9.11 -14.92
CA ASN A 123 -1.49 10.30 -15.77
C ASN A 123 -2.84 11.03 -15.62
N ASP A 124 -3.00 12.14 -16.34
CA ASP A 124 -4.24 12.95 -16.27
C ASP A 124 -5.47 12.25 -16.84
N ASP A 125 -5.29 11.23 -17.69
CA ASP A 125 -6.36 10.36 -18.20
C ASP A 125 -6.70 9.23 -17.21
N GLY A 126 -6.05 9.19 -16.05
CA GLY A 126 -6.24 8.16 -15.04
C GLY A 126 -5.64 6.80 -15.40
N ARG A 127 -4.79 6.73 -16.43
CA ARG A 127 -4.05 5.51 -16.81
C ARG A 127 -2.78 5.38 -15.98
N ILE A 128 -2.41 4.14 -15.70
CA ILE A 128 -1.28 3.80 -14.82
C ILE A 128 0.04 4.11 -15.53
N ILE A 129 0.92 4.84 -14.86
CA ILE A 129 2.30 5.09 -15.29
C ILE A 129 3.19 3.97 -14.77
N GLU A 130 3.08 3.66 -13.48
CA GLU A 130 3.91 2.70 -12.78
C GLU A 130 3.13 2.08 -11.60
N LEU A 131 3.40 0.82 -11.28
CA LEU A 131 2.91 0.13 -10.09
C LEU A 131 4.06 -0.28 -9.18
N ARG A 132 3.87 -0.12 -7.87
CA ARG A 132 4.78 -0.65 -6.85
C ARG A 132 3.96 -1.42 -5.82
N ILE A 133 4.39 -2.63 -5.52
CA ILE A 133 3.72 -3.48 -4.55
C ILE A 133 4.61 -3.68 -3.32
N TYR A 134 3.99 -3.63 -2.15
CA TYR A 134 4.66 -3.77 -0.86
C TYR A 134 3.97 -4.83 -0.01
N TRP A 135 4.75 -5.79 0.48
CA TRP A 135 4.41 -6.70 1.57
C TRP A 135 5.68 -7.24 2.22
N SER A 136 5.55 -7.85 3.40
CA SER A 136 6.65 -8.58 4.05
C SER A 136 6.68 -10.05 3.62
N MET A 137 7.87 -10.59 3.35
CA MET A 137 8.05 -12.03 3.10
C MET A 137 8.04 -12.85 4.38
N TRP A 138 8.23 -12.21 5.54
CA TRP A 138 8.27 -12.86 6.84
C TRP A 138 7.11 -13.83 7.12
N PRO A 139 5.82 -13.49 6.88
CA PRO A 139 4.74 -14.44 7.12
C PRO A 139 4.79 -15.67 6.20
N ILE A 140 5.39 -15.55 5.01
CA ILE A 140 5.43 -16.62 4.01
C ILE A 140 6.64 -17.53 4.21
N THR A 141 7.83 -16.96 4.39
CA THR A 141 9.11 -17.70 4.43
C THR A 141 9.74 -17.74 5.82
N GLY A 142 9.34 -16.83 6.73
CA GLY A 142 10.02 -16.60 8.00
C GLY A 142 11.36 -15.87 7.85
N GLU A 143 11.57 -15.19 6.72
CA GLU A 143 12.76 -14.40 6.42
C GLU A 143 12.37 -13.06 5.80
N HIS A 144 13.12 -12.03 6.15
CA HIS A 144 13.00 -10.68 5.59
C HIS A 144 13.82 -10.56 4.29
N HIS A 145 13.26 -9.91 3.28
CA HIS A 145 13.89 -9.72 1.98
C HIS A 145 14.15 -8.23 1.71
N HIS A 146 15.43 -7.86 1.70
CA HIS A 146 15.86 -6.48 1.42
C HIS A 146 15.32 -5.96 0.09
N ARG A 147 14.57 -4.86 0.15
CA ARG A 147 14.05 -4.13 -1.01
C ARG A 147 14.76 -2.79 -1.20
N ALA A 148 15.63 -2.72 -2.20
CA ALA A 148 16.30 -1.46 -2.56
C ALA A 148 15.29 -0.32 -2.86
N PRO A 149 15.71 0.96 -2.76
CA PRO A 149 14.85 2.10 -3.03
C PRO A 149 14.15 1.99 -4.37
N LEU A 150 12.84 2.24 -4.37
CA LEU A 150 12.00 2.20 -5.59
C LEU A 150 11.77 3.60 -6.17
N LEU A 151 11.82 4.62 -5.31
CA LEU A 151 11.63 6.01 -5.66
C LEU A 151 12.77 6.83 -5.09
N GLU A 152 13.14 7.89 -5.82
CA GLU A 152 13.99 8.94 -5.30
C GLU A 152 13.27 9.67 -4.17
N PRO A 153 14.00 10.12 -3.12
CA PRO A 153 13.41 10.90 -2.06
C PRO A 153 13.03 12.30 -2.57
N GLU A 154 11.93 12.84 -2.05
CA GLU A 154 11.47 14.20 -2.33
C GLU A 154 11.84 15.12 -1.13
N PRO A 155 12.93 15.92 -1.22
CA PRO A 155 13.54 16.55 -0.05
C PRO A 155 12.61 17.52 0.71
N ASP A 156 11.65 18.11 0.01
CA ASP A 156 10.69 19.07 0.56
C ASP A 156 9.34 18.42 0.90
N LEU A 157 9.16 17.13 0.61
CA LEU A 157 7.94 16.41 0.95
C LEU A 157 7.82 16.26 2.45
N ARG A 158 6.71 16.73 3.01
CA ARG A 158 6.38 16.57 4.43
C ARG A 158 4.98 16.02 4.54
N ALA A 159 4.82 14.97 5.34
CA ALA A 159 3.50 14.53 5.74
C ALA A 159 2.78 15.68 6.50
N PRO A 160 1.50 15.96 6.19
CA PRO A 160 0.75 17.03 6.83
C PRO A 160 0.33 16.64 8.25
N ASP A 161 -0.13 17.63 9.03
CA ASP A 161 -0.89 17.44 10.27
C ASP A 161 -0.30 16.44 11.29
N VAL A 162 -1.16 15.64 11.92
CA VAL A 162 -0.82 14.60 12.89
C VAL A 162 0.06 13.51 12.28
N VAL A 163 -0.03 13.25 10.98
CA VAL A 163 0.89 12.32 10.30
C VAL A 163 2.30 12.89 10.31
N GLY A 164 2.45 14.20 10.08
CA GLY A 164 3.71 14.91 10.20
C GLY A 164 4.27 14.92 11.63
N ASP A 165 3.40 15.09 12.64
CA ASP A 165 3.80 14.97 14.05
C ASP A 165 4.32 13.56 14.37
N TYR A 166 3.61 12.52 13.92
CA TYR A 166 4.01 11.13 14.06
C TYR A 166 5.38 10.88 13.41
N GLN A 167 5.59 11.36 12.18
CA GLN A 167 6.86 11.18 11.46
C GLN A 167 8.04 11.85 12.18
N ARG A 168 7.83 13.05 12.72
CA ARG A 168 8.86 13.76 13.51
C ARG A 168 9.19 13.01 14.80
N ALA A 169 8.18 12.54 15.52
CA ALA A 169 8.36 11.80 16.77
C ALA A 169 9.03 10.43 16.53
N LEU A 170 8.68 9.75 15.42
CA LEU A 170 9.33 8.53 14.95
C LEU A 170 10.83 8.75 14.67
N ALA A 171 11.18 9.81 13.97
CA ALA A 171 12.58 10.16 13.69
C ALA A 171 13.37 10.54 14.96
N ALA A 172 12.71 11.18 15.93
CA ALA A 172 13.29 11.54 17.22
C ALA A 172 13.46 10.35 18.18
N GLY A 173 12.68 9.27 17.99
CA GLY A 173 12.63 8.15 18.93
C GLY A 173 11.82 8.49 20.20
N ASP A 174 10.79 9.32 20.05
CA ASP A 174 9.96 9.79 21.16
C ASP A 174 8.66 8.99 21.23
N ALA A 175 8.65 7.93 22.04
CA ALA A 175 7.50 7.05 22.18
C ALA A 175 6.26 7.75 22.77
N GLU A 176 6.45 8.70 23.69
CA GLU A 176 5.34 9.44 24.30
C GLU A 176 4.70 10.38 23.29
N ALA A 177 5.51 11.14 22.54
CA ALA A 177 5.02 12.01 21.49
C ALA A 177 4.31 11.21 20.38
N ILE A 178 4.82 10.02 20.02
CA ILE A 178 4.13 9.15 19.06
C ILE A 178 2.77 8.74 19.59
N VAL A 179 2.67 8.19 20.80
CA VAL A 179 1.40 7.73 21.38
C VAL A 179 0.40 8.88 21.49
N ALA A 180 0.85 10.09 21.79
CA ALA A 180 0.00 11.29 21.83
C ALA A 180 -0.68 11.61 20.48
N THR A 181 -0.10 11.18 19.35
CA THR A 181 -0.69 11.33 18.01
C THR A 181 -1.89 10.41 17.75
N PHE A 182 -2.08 9.37 18.56
CA PHE A 182 -3.13 8.36 18.35
C PHE A 182 -4.40 8.61 19.17
N GLU A 183 -5.54 8.17 18.62
CA GLU A 183 -6.79 7.99 19.37
C GLU A 183 -6.57 6.97 20.51
N PRO A 184 -7.35 7.03 21.61
CA PRO A 184 -7.17 6.13 22.75
C PRO A 184 -7.29 4.63 22.42
N ASP A 185 -8.11 4.28 21.43
CA ASP A 185 -8.38 2.91 20.96
C ASP A 185 -7.74 2.60 19.60
N ALA A 186 -6.83 3.47 19.14
CA ALA A 186 -6.14 3.30 17.88
C ALA A 186 -5.29 2.03 17.85
N TYR A 187 -4.85 1.63 16.65
CA TYR A 187 -3.95 0.50 16.51
C TYR A 187 -2.79 0.75 15.54
N VAL A 188 -1.68 0.04 15.77
CA VAL A 188 -0.58 -0.09 14.84
C VAL A 188 -0.51 -1.53 14.39
N ARG A 189 -0.37 -1.76 13.07
CA ARG A 189 -0.12 -3.09 12.50
C ARG A 189 1.27 -3.10 11.86
N GLU A 190 2.12 -3.99 12.37
CA GLU A 190 3.42 -4.27 11.77
C GLU A 190 3.28 -4.98 10.40
N PRO A 191 4.35 -5.04 9.58
CA PRO A 191 4.29 -5.67 8.26
C PRO A 191 3.92 -7.15 8.27
N ALA A 192 4.21 -7.85 9.37
CA ALA A 192 4.01 -9.29 9.53
C ALA A 192 2.53 -9.73 9.73
N GLY A 193 1.57 -8.81 9.65
CA GLY A 193 0.15 -9.14 9.59
C GLY A 193 -0.60 -9.05 10.91
N SER A 194 -1.78 -9.68 10.95
CA SER A 194 -2.78 -9.53 12.02
C SER A 194 -2.32 -10.01 13.39
N ALA A 195 -1.37 -10.95 13.44
CA ALA A 195 -0.74 -11.41 14.68
C ALA A 195 0.12 -10.33 15.37
N TYR A 196 0.47 -9.25 14.65
CA TYR A 196 1.33 -8.17 15.12
C TYR A 196 0.58 -6.83 15.08
N VAL A 197 -0.62 -6.84 15.67
CA VAL A 197 -1.46 -5.65 15.89
C VAL A 197 -1.38 -5.26 17.36
N HIS A 198 -1.05 -4.00 17.61
CA HIS A 198 -0.96 -3.40 18.95
C HIS A 198 -2.06 -2.35 19.08
N ARG A 199 -2.87 -2.43 20.14
CA ARG A 199 -4.08 -1.62 20.33
C ARG A 199 -4.05 -0.81 21.61
N GLY A 200 -4.43 0.45 21.49
CA GLY A 200 -4.50 1.38 22.60
C GLY A 200 -3.12 1.85 23.07
N HIS A 201 -3.14 2.97 23.81
CA HIS A 201 -1.92 3.71 24.15
C HIS A 201 -0.86 2.88 24.88
N ASP A 202 -1.26 1.97 25.77
CA ASP A 202 -0.32 1.15 26.54
C ASP A 202 0.48 0.19 25.64
N GLU A 203 -0.19 -0.52 24.72
CA GLU A 203 0.47 -1.44 23.78
C GLU A 203 1.32 -0.67 22.77
N LEU A 204 0.82 0.47 22.27
CA LEU A 204 1.58 1.34 21.37
C LEU A 204 2.85 1.88 22.06
N PHE A 205 2.75 2.32 23.31
CA PHE A 205 3.91 2.79 24.06
C PHE A 205 4.96 1.68 24.22
N ALA A 206 4.53 0.48 24.60
CA ALA A 206 5.42 -0.68 24.72
C ALA A 206 6.07 -1.07 23.37
N LEU A 207 5.33 -0.98 22.27
CA LEU A 207 5.84 -1.20 20.92
C LEU A 207 6.95 -0.19 20.56
N TYR A 208 6.69 1.10 20.71
CA TYR A 208 7.66 2.14 20.34
C TYR A 208 8.88 2.15 21.27
N GLN A 209 8.72 1.84 22.55
CA GLN A 209 9.87 1.63 23.45
C GLN A 209 10.76 0.48 22.95
N ARG A 210 10.17 -0.61 22.46
CA ARG A 210 10.92 -1.72 21.88
C ARG A 210 11.64 -1.27 20.61
N PHE A 211 10.96 -0.59 19.69
CA PHE A 211 11.57 -0.06 18.47
C PHE A 211 12.75 0.88 18.78
N PHE A 212 12.65 1.72 19.81
CA PHE A 212 13.72 2.67 20.16
C PHE A 212 14.77 2.12 21.13
N SER A 213 14.67 0.84 21.52
CA SER A 213 15.61 0.21 22.44
C SER A 213 17.05 0.15 21.90
N ASN A 214 17.23 0.20 20.57
CA ASN A 214 18.53 0.36 19.93
C ASN A 214 19.10 1.81 19.97
N GLY A 215 18.50 2.70 20.77
CA GLY A 215 19.03 4.04 21.05
C GLY A 215 18.83 5.03 19.92
N GLY A 216 17.60 5.53 19.74
CA GLY A 216 17.23 6.57 18.79
C GLY A 216 15.98 6.21 17.99
N GLY A 217 15.51 7.13 17.16
CA GLY A 217 14.36 6.92 16.29
C GLY A 217 14.64 6.17 14.99
N VAL A 218 13.63 6.12 14.13
CA VAL A 218 13.70 5.57 12.76
C VAL A 218 13.71 6.72 11.77
N LEU A 219 14.82 6.86 11.03
CA LEU A 219 14.99 7.91 10.04
C LEU A 219 14.49 7.43 8.67
N LEU A 220 13.53 8.16 8.14
CA LEU A 220 12.90 7.91 6.84
C LEU A 220 13.18 9.07 5.88
N GLU A 221 13.50 8.75 4.63
CA GLU A 221 13.34 9.71 3.53
C GLU A 221 11.94 9.54 2.94
N HIS A 222 11.21 10.65 2.78
CA HIS A 222 9.87 10.64 2.21
C HIS A 222 9.97 10.72 0.69
N CYS A 223 9.39 9.76 -0.02
CA CYS A 223 9.48 9.68 -1.48
C CYS A 223 8.21 10.15 -2.17
N ALA A 224 7.04 9.70 -1.70
CA ALA A 224 5.78 10.11 -2.28
C ALA A 224 4.64 10.00 -1.28
N LEU A 225 3.67 10.91 -1.39
CA LEU A 225 2.51 11.01 -0.50
C LEU A 225 1.22 10.88 -1.33
N THR A 226 0.23 10.18 -0.80
CA THR A 226 -1.14 10.18 -1.32
C THR A 226 -2.07 10.41 -0.14
N ASP A 227 -2.85 11.49 -0.16
CA ASP A 227 -3.71 11.90 0.96
C ASP A 227 -5.09 12.31 0.44
N ASP A 228 -6.15 11.80 1.08
CA ASP A 228 -7.55 12.18 0.81
C ASP A 228 -8.23 12.84 2.02
N ASP A 229 -7.42 13.46 2.88
CA ASP A 229 -7.76 14.05 4.18
C ASP A 229 -8.14 13.03 5.27
N ARG A 230 -8.71 11.88 4.90
CA ARG A 230 -9.03 10.80 5.86
C ARG A 230 -7.87 9.81 6.01
N VAL A 231 -7.26 9.43 4.90
CA VAL A 231 -6.22 8.42 4.80
C VAL A 231 -5.02 9.01 4.08
N CYS A 232 -3.86 8.80 4.67
CA CYS A 232 -2.59 9.29 4.18
C CYS A 232 -1.63 8.11 4.00
N ALA A 233 -1.21 7.85 2.77
CA ALA A 233 -0.18 6.87 2.46
C ALA A 233 1.14 7.57 2.14
N LEU A 234 2.23 7.07 2.73
CA LEU A 234 3.58 7.58 2.58
C LEU A 234 4.49 6.45 2.11
N GLU A 235 5.06 6.59 0.92
CA GLU A 235 6.19 5.78 0.46
C GLU A 235 7.49 6.43 0.94
N TYR A 236 8.40 5.61 1.44
CA TYR A 236 9.65 6.07 2.05
C TYR A 236 10.81 5.11 1.80
N ASN A 237 12.03 5.61 2.01
CA ASN A 237 13.23 4.79 2.20
C ASN A 237 13.65 4.85 3.67
N VAL A 238 13.88 3.71 4.31
CA VAL A 238 14.44 3.64 5.67
C VAL A 238 15.94 3.74 5.59
N LEU A 239 16.54 4.73 6.27
CA LEU A 239 17.99 4.94 6.28
C LEU A 239 18.65 4.42 7.53
N ARG A 240 17.99 4.59 8.68
CA ARG A 240 18.59 4.33 10.00
C ARG A 240 17.52 3.92 10.99
N TRP A 241 17.87 2.99 11.87
CA TRP A 241 17.02 2.59 13.00
C TRP A 241 17.85 2.54 14.29
N GLY A 242 17.57 3.49 15.18
CA GLY A 242 18.37 3.66 16.40
C GLY A 242 19.81 3.98 16.04
N ARG A 243 20.75 3.18 16.54
CA ARG A 243 22.19 3.31 16.24
C ARG A 243 22.64 2.59 14.97
N ALA A 244 21.76 1.83 14.31
CA ALA A 244 22.10 1.07 13.12
C ALA A 244 21.84 1.90 11.85
N GLU A 245 22.90 2.20 11.11
CA GLU A 245 22.81 2.61 9.71
C GLU A 245 22.41 1.40 8.86
N LEU A 246 21.44 1.58 7.97
CA LEU A 246 20.91 0.51 7.13
C LEU A 246 21.28 0.78 5.67
N SER A 247 21.35 -0.30 4.88
CA SER A 247 21.20 -0.14 3.43
C SER A 247 19.80 0.45 3.19
N PRO A 248 19.65 1.54 2.43
CA PRO A 248 18.35 2.16 2.21
C PRO A 248 17.33 1.14 1.67
N GLU A 249 16.17 1.08 2.31
CA GLU A 249 15.15 0.08 1.98
C GLU A 249 13.76 0.70 1.83
N ALA A 250 13.06 0.34 0.76
CA ALA A 250 11.77 0.89 0.40
C ALA A 250 10.63 0.29 1.24
N GLY A 251 9.81 1.17 1.80
CA GLY A 251 8.59 0.83 2.53
C GLY A 251 7.42 1.74 2.16
N LEU A 252 6.23 1.36 2.65
CA LEU A 252 5.03 2.18 2.58
C LEU A 252 4.29 2.08 3.91
N ALA A 253 3.81 3.21 4.43
CA ALA A 253 2.92 3.22 5.59
C ALA A 253 1.63 3.96 5.26
N VAL A 254 0.51 3.42 5.76
CA VAL A 254 -0.80 4.05 5.65
C VAL A 254 -1.32 4.47 7.02
N TYR A 255 -1.68 5.73 7.11
CA TYR A 255 -2.20 6.40 8.30
C TYR A 255 -3.68 6.72 8.08
N VAL A 256 -4.53 6.36 9.04
CA VAL A 256 -5.95 6.72 9.01
C VAL A 256 -6.22 7.69 10.14
N ARG A 257 -6.79 8.84 9.81
CA ARG A 257 -7.23 9.85 10.78
C ARG A 257 -8.60 9.46 11.35
N GLY A 258 -8.72 9.55 12.67
CA GLY A 258 -9.95 9.41 13.42
C GLY A 258 -10.73 10.72 13.52
N SER A 259 -11.91 10.65 14.12
CA SER A 259 -12.82 11.80 14.20
C SER A 259 -12.29 12.99 15.01
N SER A 260 -11.31 12.79 15.90
CA SER A 260 -10.71 13.90 16.66
C SER A 260 -9.58 14.61 15.91
N GLY A 261 -9.20 14.12 14.72
CA GLY A 261 -8.01 14.55 14.00
C GLY A 261 -6.73 13.84 14.43
N LYS A 262 -6.80 12.90 15.39
CA LYS A 262 -5.70 11.99 15.74
C LYS A 262 -5.66 10.76 14.83
N LEU A 263 -4.61 9.96 14.91
CA LEU A 263 -4.50 8.70 14.18
C LEU A 263 -5.41 7.63 14.80
N ALA A 264 -6.35 7.10 14.02
CA ALA A 264 -7.10 5.89 14.34
C ALA A 264 -6.27 4.64 14.05
N SER A 265 -5.35 4.69 13.08
CA SER A 265 -4.41 3.60 12.84
C SER A 265 -3.18 3.99 12.04
N ALA A 266 -2.10 3.23 12.22
CA ALA A 266 -0.97 3.19 11.29
C ALA A 266 -0.70 1.74 10.85
N ARG A 267 -0.54 1.51 9.55
CA ARG A 267 -0.30 0.18 8.94
C ARG A 267 0.96 0.22 8.10
N ILE A 268 1.92 -0.63 8.43
CA ILE A 268 3.26 -0.61 7.85
C ILE A 268 3.39 -1.75 6.82
N TYR A 269 4.08 -1.48 5.72
CA TYR A 269 4.30 -2.37 4.58
C TYR A 269 5.76 -2.27 4.09
N ASP A 270 6.70 -2.66 4.93
CA ASP A 270 8.09 -2.91 4.55
C ASP A 270 8.44 -4.39 4.78
N ASP A 271 9.68 -4.76 4.56
CA ASP A 271 10.16 -6.12 4.87
C ASP A 271 11.48 -6.07 5.64
N LEU A 272 11.60 -5.07 6.50
CA LEU A 272 12.82 -4.79 7.23
C LEU A 272 13.02 -5.76 8.39
N GLU A 273 14.22 -6.32 8.49
CA GLU A 273 14.67 -6.98 9.71
C GLU A 273 15.00 -5.91 10.76
N PRO A 274 14.29 -5.87 11.90
CA PRO A 274 14.55 -4.88 12.93
C PRO A 274 15.92 -5.15 13.59
N PRO A 275 16.80 -4.14 13.76
CA PRO A 275 18.11 -4.31 14.37
C PRO A 275 18.01 -4.34 15.91
N LEU A 276 17.09 -5.15 16.42
CA LEU A 276 16.82 -5.32 17.84
C LEU A 276 17.54 -6.61 18.27
N GLY A 277 18.36 -6.52 19.33
CA GLY A 277 18.96 -7.71 19.92
C GLY A 277 17.87 -8.70 20.34
N ARG A 278 18.09 -10.00 20.07
CA ARG A 278 17.19 -11.06 20.53
C ARG A 278 17.07 -11.11 22.05
#